data_AF-A0A4Y2C5Y9-F1
#
_entry.id   AF-A0A4Y2C5Y9-F1
#
_cell.length_a   1.000
_cell.length_b   1.000
_cell.length_c   1.000
_cell.angle_alpha   90.00
_cell.angle_beta   90.00
_cell.angle_gamma   90.00
#
_symmetry.space_group_name_H-M   'P 1'
#
loop_
_entity.id
_entity.type
_entity.pdbx_description
1 polymer ?
#
loop_
_entity_poly.entity_id
_entity_poly.type
_entity_poly.pdbx_seq_one_letter_code
_entity_poly.pdbx_strand_id
1 'polypeptide(L)'
;MLSTIHNAELVSVESRKSTTKQKPKVVVDYNRSTGGVDKSDQCLSYYPSTRSRQRKYYKKIFRHLLDQAVWNAFVLYTKNGGDLKHVAFRMKLIERLCEEGRGLPSSKVPKSIENVARLTGRHFPS
;
A
#
# COMPACT_ATOMS: atom_id res chain seq x y z
N MET A 1 -24.13 18.96 1.27
CA MET A 1 -23.83 17.59 0.82
C MET A 1 -25.00 17.08 0.02
N LEU A 2 -24.73 16.35 -1.06
CA LEU A 2 -25.74 15.68 -1.86
C LEU A 2 -25.73 14.20 -1.49
N SER A 3 -26.91 13.60 -1.35
CA SER A 3 -27.08 12.20 -1.02
C SER A 3 -28.36 11.68 -1.66
N THR A 4 -28.33 10.43 -2.11
CA THR A 4 -29.48 9.70 -2.67
C THR A 4 -30.25 8.90 -1.62
N ILE A 5 -29.68 8.73 -0.41
CA ILE A 5 -30.22 7.83 0.63
C ILE A 5 -30.65 8.56 1.91
N HIS A 6 -30.28 9.84 2.06
CA HIS A 6 -30.46 10.58 3.30
C HIS A 6 -31.60 11.58 3.16
N ASN A 7 -32.52 11.59 4.11
CA ASN A 7 -33.56 12.61 4.26
C ASN A 7 -33.02 13.83 5.05
N ALA A 8 -33.84 14.87 5.23
CA ALA A 8 -33.50 16.09 5.97
C ALA A 8 -33.41 15.89 7.51
N GLU A 9 -33.08 14.68 7.97
CA GLU A 9 -32.98 14.31 9.38
C GLU A 9 -31.77 14.99 10.06
N LEU A 10 -32.00 15.56 11.24
CA LEU A 10 -30.98 16.12 12.12
C LEU A 10 -30.70 15.15 13.26
N VAL A 11 -29.42 15.03 13.63
CA VAL A 11 -28.95 14.18 14.73
C VAL A 11 -28.14 15.02 15.71
N SER A 12 -28.37 14.80 17.00
CA SER A 12 -27.58 15.36 18.09
C SER A 12 -26.19 14.75 18.10
N VAL A 13 -25.14 15.57 17.96
CA VAL A 13 -23.74 15.15 18.02
C VAL A 13 -23.03 15.92 19.11
N GLU A 14 -22.30 15.21 19.96
CA GLU A 14 -21.42 15.84 20.93
C GLU A 14 -20.16 16.39 20.24
N SER A 15 -19.87 17.65 20.51
CA SER A 15 -18.64 18.31 20.12
C SER A 15 -17.50 17.93 21.07
N ARG A 16 -16.25 18.08 20.62
CA ARG A 16 -15.05 17.95 21.47
C ARG A 16 -15.04 18.83 22.71
N LYS A 17 -15.82 19.92 22.72
CA LYS A 17 -16.00 20.81 23.87
C LYS A 17 -17.22 20.42 24.73
N SER A 18 -17.64 19.15 24.69
CA SER A 18 -18.82 18.61 25.40
C SER A 18 -20.10 19.41 25.19
N THR A 19 -20.27 19.98 23.99
CA THR A 19 -21.45 20.75 23.60
C THR A 19 -22.26 19.95 22.59
N THR A 20 -23.54 19.77 22.86
CA THR A 20 -24.45 19.07 21.94
C THR A 20 -24.84 20.00 20.80
N LYS A 21 -24.67 19.53 19.57
CA LYS A 21 -25.03 20.28 18.35
C LYS A 21 -25.88 19.43 17.43
N GLN A 22 -26.91 20.02 16.83
CA GLN A 22 -27.67 19.38 15.76
C GLN A 22 -26.86 19.43 14.46
N LYS A 23 -26.72 18.28 13.80
CA LYS A 23 -26.08 18.17 12.48
C LYS A 23 -26.95 17.31 11.57
N PRO A 24 -27.02 17.61 10.26
CA PRO A 24 -27.67 16.71 9.30
C PRO A 24 -27.03 15.33 9.35
N LYS A 25 -27.85 14.28 9.38
CA LYS A 25 -27.40 12.88 9.42
C LYS A 25 -26.41 12.55 8.31
N VAL A 26 -26.69 13.04 7.10
CA VAL A 26 -25.80 12.92 5.93
C VAL A 26 -24.37 13.39 6.21
N VAL A 27 -24.19 14.45 7.01
CA VAL A 27 -22.87 14.98 7.34
C VAL A 27 -22.15 14.07 8.33
N VAL A 28 -22.88 13.48 9.27
CA VAL A 28 -22.33 12.56 10.26
C VAL A 28 -21.84 11.28 9.58
N ASP A 29 -22.68 10.68 8.74
CA ASP A 29 -22.38 9.42 8.05
C ASP A 29 -21.28 9.59 7.00
N TYR A 30 -21.25 10.73 6.30
CA TYR A 30 -20.12 11.07 5.44
C TYR A 30 -18.82 11.13 6.23
N ASN A 31 -18.75 11.92 7.31
CA ASN A 31 -17.51 12.07 8.07
C ASN A 31 -17.04 10.75 8.72
N ARG A 32 -17.98 9.85 9.02
CA ARG A 32 -17.65 8.50 9.53
C ARG A 32 -17.00 7.62 8.45
N SER A 33 -17.44 7.74 7.20
CA SER A 33 -17.03 6.86 6.10
C SER A 33 -15.82 7.38 5.31
N THR A 34 -15.61 8.70 5.23
CA THR A 34 -14.63 9.30 4.32
C THR A 34 -13.18 9.30 4.81
N GLY A 35 -12.91 8.92 6.06
CA GLY A 35 -11.55 8.84 6.59
C GLY A 35 -10.79 7.55 6.26
N GLY A 36 -11.37 6.61 5.50
CA GLY A 36 -10.75 5.31 5.23
C GLY A 36 -9.44 5.42 4.43
N VAL A 37 -9.47 6.21 3.35
CA VAL A 37 -8.32 6.39 2.45
C VAL A 37 -7.18 7.12 3.14
N ASP A 38 -7.48 8.23 3.81
CA ASP A 38 -6.45 9.01 4.54
C ASP A 38 -5.77 8.17 5.63
N LYS A 39 -6.53 7.30 6.31
CA LYS A 39 -5.97 6.38 7.31
C LYS A 39 -5.07 5.33 6.67
N SER A 40 -5.46 4.73 5.55
CA SER A 40 -4.58 3.79 4.86
C SER A 40 -3.30 4.47 4.37
N ASP A 41 -3.41 5.69 3.83
CA ASP A 41 -2.26 6.46 3.36
C ASP A 41 -1.32 6.83 4.51
N GLN A 42 -1.89 7.22 5.66
CA GLN A 42 -1.13 7.44 6.88
C GLN A 42 -0.40 6.16 7.32
N CYS A 43 -1.08 5.01 7.33
CA CYS A 43 -0.49 3.73 7.69
C CYS A 43 0.67 3.32 6.77
N LEU A 44 0.53 3.56 5.47
CA LEU A 44 1.57 3.31 4.47
C LEU A 44 2.77 4.26 4.65
N SER A 45 2.53 5.49 5.12
CA SER A 45 3.60 6.47 5.35
C SER A 45 4.55 6.10 6.51
N TYR A 46 4.14 5.25 7.45
CA TYR A 46 4.98 4.86 8.59
C TYR A 46 6.14 3.93 8.21
N TYR A 47 5.95 3.07 7.20
CA TYR A 47 6.95 2.08 6.78
C TYR A 47 7.13 2.07 5.26
N PRO A 48 7.58 3.18 4.64
CA PRO A 48 7.66 3.29 3.20
C PRO A 48 8.79 2.42 2.65
N SER A 49 8.48 1.48 1.77
CA SER A 49 9.51 0.76 0.98
C SER A 49 10.04 1.61 -0.18
N THR A 50 9.29 2.64 -0.56
CA THR A 50 9.63 3.53 -1.67
C THR A 50 10.82 4.42 -1.35
N ARG A 51 11.90 4.29 -2.13
CA ARG A 51 13.09 5.15 -2.03
C ARG A 51 12.87 6.51 -2.68
N SER A 52 13.19 7.61 -1.99
CA SER A 52 12.97 8.99 -2.44
C SER A 52 13.70 9.37 -3.74
N ARG A 53 14.89 8.80 -3.99
CA ARG A 53 15.65 8.98 -5.22
C ARG A 53 15.58 7.74 -6.13
N GLN A 54 14.42 7.50 -6.73
CA GLN A 54 14.26 6.44 -7.73
C GLN A 54 14.22 7.01 -9.15
N ARG A 55 15.27 6.75 -9.96
CA ARG A 55 15.32 7.18 -11.37
C ARG A 55 14.27 6.52 -12.27
N LYS A 56 13.83 5.30 -11.91
CA LYS A 56 12.88 4.51 -12.71
C LYS A 56 11.49 4.54 -12.06
N TYR A 57 10.54 5.27 -12.65
CA TYR A 57 9.22 5.53 -12.04
C TYR A 57 8.40 4.26 -11.80
N TYR A 58 8.45 3.28 -12.71
CA TYR A 58 7.69 2.03 -12.56
C TYR A 58 8.07 1.24 -11.30
N LYS A 59 9.33 1.34 -10.86
CA LYS A 59 9.79 0.73 -9.59
C LYS A 59 9.19 1.42 -8.36
N LYS A 60 8.85 2.71 -8.47
CA LYS A 60 8.12 3.44 -7.42
C LYS A 60 6.69 2.90 -7.30
N ILE A 61 6.00 2.71 -8.43
CA ILE A 61 4.65 2.12 -8.47
C ILE A 61 4.66 0.72 -7.88
N PHE A 62 5.56 -0.16 -8.33
CA PHE A 62 5.68 -1.52 -7.82
C PHE A 62 5.83 -1.57 -6.29
N ARG A 63 6.70 -0.74 -5.73
CA ARG A 63 6.92 -0.70 -4.28
C ARG A 63 5.73 -0.15 -3.50
N HIS A 64 5.03 0.83 -4.05
CA HIS A 64 3.78 1.30 -3.45
C HIS A 64 2.72 0.19 -3.42
N LEU A 65 2.55 -0.54 -4.52
CA LEU A 65 1.66 -1.71 -4.56
C LEU A 65 2.09 -2.80 -3.57
N LEU A 66 3.40 -3.03 -3.41
CA LEU A 66 3.93 -3.95 -2.41
C LEU A 66 3.58 -3.50 -0.98
N ASP A 67 3.79 -2.22 -0.64
CA ASP A 67 3.44 -1.70 0.68
C ASP A 67 1.94 -1.83 0.96
N GLN A 68 1.10 -1.57 -0.05
CA GLN A 68 -0.35 -1.74 0.04
C GLN A 68 -0.75 -3.21 0.22
N ALA A 69 -0.09 -4.14 -0.49
CA ALA A 69 -0.31 -5.57 -0.32
C ALA A 69 0.06 -6.05 1.09
N VAL A 70 1.18 -5.58 1.65
CA VAL A 70 1.60 -5.90 3.02
C VAL A 70 0.60 -5.35 4.04
N TRP A 71 0.12 -4.13 3.84
CA TRP A 71 -0.91 -3.54 4.71
C TRP A 71 -2.23 -4.34 4.65
N ASN A 72 -2.68 -4.71 3.45
CA ASN A 72 -3.89 -5.52 3.29
C ASN A 72 -3.75 -6.89 3.94
N ALA A 73 -2.59 -7.54 3.79
CA ALA A 73 -2.30 -8.80 4.47
C ALA A 73 -2.33 -8.66 6.00
N PHE A 74 -1.80 -7.55 6.54
CA PHE A 74 -1.88 -7.24 7.96
C PHE A 74 -3.33 -7.03 8.44
N VAL A 75 -4.15 -6.32 7.67
CA VAL A 75 -5.58 -6.15 7.98
C VAL A 75 -6.32 -7.49 7.98
N LEU A 76 -6.02 -8.39 7.05
CA LEU A 76 -6.59 -9.75 7.05
C LEU A 76 -6.12 -10.57 8.26
N TYR A 77 -4.82 -10.50 8.58
CA TYR A 77 -4.25 -11.18 9.73
C TYR A 77 -4.92 -10.76 11.05
N THR A 78 -5.11 -9.45 11.27
CA THR A 78 -5.78 -8.93 12.47
C THR A 78 -7.26 -9.31 12.52
N LYS A 79 -7.97 -9.28 11.37
CA LYS A 79 -9.36 -9.76 11.28
C LYS A 79 -9.51 -11.25 11.61
N ASN A 80 -8.47 -12.04 11.37
CA ASN A 80 -8.45 -13.48 11.67
C ASN A 80 -7.92 -13.79 13.09
N GLY A 81 -7.94 -12.82 14.01
CA GLY A 81 -7.53 -13.00 15.40
C GLY A 81 -6.03 -12.83 15.66
N GLY A 82 -5.29 -12.29 14.69
CA GLY A 82 -3.88 -11.97 14.86
C GLY A 82 -3.64 -10.78 15.79
N ASP A 83 -2.73 -10.93 16.76
CA ASP A 83 -2.44 -9.91 17.79
C ASP A 83 -1.07 -9.22 17.63
N LEU A 84 -0.33 -9.55 16.57
CA LEU A 84 0.93 -8.86 16.31
C LEU A 84 0.70 -7.39 15.95
N LYS A 85 1.53 -6.51 16.52
CA LYS A 85 1.67 -5.13 16.03
C LYS A 85 2.22 -5.14 14.60
N HIS A 86 1.87 -4.13 13.80
CA HIS A 86 2.25 -4.06 12.38
C HIS A 86 3.76 -4.24 12.14
N VAL A 87 4.63 -3.66 12.98
CA VAL A 87 6.09 -3.85 12.88
C VAL A 87 6.49 -5.31 13.05
N ALA A 88 5.98 -5.97 14.10
CA ALA A 88 6.29 -7.37 14.38
C ALA A 88 5.77 -8.29 13.27
N PHE A 89 4.58 -8.00 12.74
CA PHE A 89 4.04 -8.69 11.57
C PHE A 89 4.97 -8.55 10.36
N ARG A 90 5.45 -7.34 10.04
CA ARG A 90 6.38 -7.09 8.93
C ARG A 90 7.71 -7.82 9.11
N MET A 91 8.28 -7.81 10.31
CA MET A 91 9.53 -8.53 10.59
C MET A 91 9.37 -10.02 10.35
N LYS A 92 8.30 -10.62 10.89
CA LYS A 92 8.00 -12.04 10.69
C LYS A 92 7.75 -12.38 9.22
N LEU A 93 7.07 -11.49 8.47
CA LEU A 93 6.88 -11.64 7.04
C LEU A 93 8.21 -11.65 6.28
N ILE A 94 9.11 -10.73 6.60
CA ILE A 94 10.44 -10.64 5.97
C ILE A 94 11.27 -11.89 6.27
N GLU A 95 11.29 -12.35 7.52
CA GLU A 95 11.98 -13.58 7.92
C GLU A 95 11.53 -14.78 7.08
N ARG A 96 10.22 -14.98 6.96
CA ARG A 96 9.64 -16.07 6.16
C ARG A 96 9.98 -15.97 4.67
N LEU A 97 9.89 -14.78 4.09
CA LEU A 97 10.26 -14.56 2.69
C LEU A 97 11.76 -14.82 2.44
N CYS A 98 12.62 -14.49 3.41
CA CYS A 98 14.05 -14.77 3.32
C CYS A 98 14.38 -16.27 3.45
N GLU A 99 13.63 -17.02 4.27
CA GLU A 99 13.76 -18.47 4.37
C GLU A 99 13.38 -19.15 3.06
N GLU A 100 12.21 -18.82 2.51
CA GLU A 100 11.73 -19.37 1.23
C GLU A 100 12.68 -19.02 0.07
N GLY A 101 13.20 -17.79 0.05
CA GLY A 101 14.13 -17.34 -0.99
C GLY A 101 15.48 -18.07 -1.00
N ARG A 102 15.92 -18.64 0.13
CA ARG A 102 17.16 -19.43 0.22
C ARG A 102 17.01 -20.85 -0.32
N GLY A 103 15.79 -21.38 -0.37
CA GLY A 103 15.48 -22.69 -0.94
C GLY A 103 15.44 -22.71 -2.46
N LEU A 104 15.41 -21.55 -3.11
CA LEU A 104 15.49 -21.44 -4.56
C LEU A 104 16.95 -21.61 -4.98
N PRO A 105 17.30 -22.58 -5.86
CA PRO A 105 18.63 -22.62 -6.43
C PRO A 105 18.86 -21.26 -7.10
N SER A 106 19.93 -20.56 -6.70
CA SER A 106 20.38 -19.36 -7.38
C SER A 106 20.49 -19.72 -8.86
N SER A 107 19.50 -19.33 -9.66
CA SER A 107 19.58 -19.47 -11.10
C SER A 107 20.74 -18.57 -11.49
N LYS A 108 21.94 -19.17 -11.60
CA LYS A 108 23.07 -18.57 -12.29
C LYS A 108 22.55 -18.43 -13.71
N VAL A 109 21.89 -17.32 -14.00
CA VAL A 109 21.57 -16.93 -15.37
C VAL A 109 22.92 -17.07 -16.08
N PRO A 110 23.06 -18.01 -17.03
CA PRO A 110 24.27 -18.06 -17.81
C PRO A 110 24.41 -16.66 -18.37
N LYS A 111 25.56 -16.00 -18.18
CA LYS A 111 25.87 -14.79 -18.95
C LYS A 111 25.63 -15.23 -20.39
N SER A 112 24.51 -14.81 -20.97
CA SER A 112 24.21 -15.09 -22.37
C SER A 112 25.46 -14.64 -23.08
N ILE A 113 26.14 -15.58 -23.73
CA ILE A 113 27.29 -15.30 -24.59
C ILE A 113 26.87 -14.07 -25.37
N GLU A 114 27.56 -12.96 -25.13
CA GLU A 114 27.30 -11.70 -25.82
C GLU A 114 27.18 -12.07 -27.29
N ASN A 115 26.04 -11.75 -27.91
CA ASN A 115 25.87 -11.92 -29.34
C ASN A 115 26.92 -11.01 -30.00
N VAL A 116 28.13 -11.54 -30.24
CA VAL A 116 29.28 -10.83 -30.81
C VAL A 116 28.91 -10.26 -32.18
N ALA A 117 27.95 -10.89 -32.87
CA ALA A 117 27.35 -10.40 -34.11
C ALA A 117 26.70 -9.01 -33.99
N ARG A 118 26.29 -8.59 -32.79
CA ARG A 118 25.70 -7.26 -32.54
C ARG A 118 26.74 -6.14 -32.57
N LEU A 119 28.04 -6.47 -32.50
CA LEU A 119 29.15 -5.52 -32.53
C LEU A 119 29.81 -5.39 -33.92
N THR A 120 29.48 -6.28 -34.86
CA THR A 120 30.12 -6.30 -36.20
C THR A 120 29.19 -5.85 -37.33
N GLY A 121 27.90 -5.62 -37.06
CA GLY A 121 26.94 -5.17 -38.07
C GLY A 121 27.02 -3.67 -38.33
N ARG A 122 27.39 -3.27 -39.55
CA ARG A 122 27.22 -1.88 -40.02
C ARG A 122 25.72 -1.61 -40.17
N HIS A 123 25.16 -0.78 -39.28
CA HIS A 123 23.73 -0.50 -39.22
C HIS A 123 23.26 0.61 -40.18
N PHE A 124 24.17 1.18 -40.98
CA PHE A 124 23.83 2.16 -42.01
C PHE A 124 24.40 1.74 -43.36
N PRO A 125 23.60 1.75 -44.44
CA PRO A 125 24.12 1.61 -45.78
C PRO A 125 24.92 2.86 -46.15
N SER A 126 26.08 2.64 -46.78
CA SER A 126 26.85 3.66 -47.50
C SER A 126 26.15 4.06 -48.79
#